data_AF-A0A933LHI7-F1
#
_entry.id   AF-A0A933LHI7-F1
#
_cell.length_a   1.000
_cell.length_b   1.000
_cell.length_c   1.000
_cell.angle_alpha   90.00
_cell.angle_beta   90.00
_cell.angle_gamma   90.00
#
_symmetry.space_group_name_H-M   'P 1'
#
loop_
_entity.id
_entity.type
_entity.pdbx_description
1 polymer ?
#
loop_
_entity_poly.entity_id
_entity_poly.type
_entity_poly.pdbx_seq_one_letter_code
_entity_poly.pdbx_strand_id
1 'polypeptide(L)'
;PIVTIFMLACGALLWIVVTQTRFGRHLYAIGGNEESARLSGIRVKLNKIAAYAICGLTCGLAGICQTARDHLGDPEAGFTFELKAIAAVVIGGTSLMGGRGGVALTFLGVLIIGYIEKILSINNVQEPGRLLIQGLIIVIAVIIQRRRA
;
A
#
# COMPACT_ATOMS: atom_id res chain seq x y z
N PRO A 1 16.65 2.68 -13.22
CA PRO A 1 17.46 2.45 -11.99
C PRO A 1 17.19 3.49 -10.89
N ILE A 2 17.11 4.78 -11.23
CA ILE A 2 16.86 5.89 -10.28
C ILE A 2 15.54 5.71 -9.52
N VAL A 3 14.44 5.39 -10.23
CA VAL A 3 13.11 5.19 -9.62
C VAL A 3 13.10 4.05 -8.59
N THR A 4 13.82 2.97 -8.85
CA THR A 4 13.90 1.82 -7.93
C THR A 4 14.66 2.18 -6.65
N ILE A 5 15.75 2.94 -6.76
CA ILE A 5 16.50 3.43 -5.60
C ILE A 5 15.63 4.37 -4.76
N PHE A 6 14.88 5.27 -5.42
CA PHE A 6 13.98 6.19 -4.74
C PHE A 6 12.86 5.45 -3.99
N MET A 7 12.27 4.43 -4.63
CA MET A 7 11.29 3.54 -3.99
C MET A 7 11.87 2.87 -2.75
N LEU A 8 13.07 2.30 -2.83
CA LEU A 8 13.73 1.64 -1.70
C LEU A 8 14.03 2.63 -0.57
N ALA A 9 14.50 3.83 -0.89
CA ALA A 9 14.77 4.87 0.09
C ALA A 9 13.48 5.33 0.81
N CYS A 10 12.40 5.61 0.07
CA CYS A 10 11.10 5.94 0.64
C CYS A 10 10.54 4.80 1.49
N GLY A 11 10.64 3.55 1.01
CA GLY A 11 10.21 2.36 1.75
C GLY A 11 10.97 2.17 3.06
N ALA A 12 12.29 2.34 3.05
CA ALA A 12 13.11 2.27 4.26
C ALA A 12 12.78 3.39 5.26
N LEU A 13 12.56 4.62 4.77
CA LEU A 13 12.20 5.75 5.61
C LEU A 13 10.83 5.52 6.27
N LEU A 14 9.83 5.08 5.50
CA LEU A 14 8.51 4.72 6.03
C LEU A 14 8.58 3.54 7.01
N TRP A 15 9.43 2.56 6.75
CA TRP A 15 9.64 1.44 7.67
C TRP A 15 10.16 1.91 9.03
N ILE A 16 11.16 2.80 9.04
CA ILE A 16 11.70 3.40 10.26
C ILE A 16 10.62 4.23 10.96
N VAL A 17 9.87 5.05 10.21
CA VAL A 17 8.78 5.86 10.78
C VAL A 17 7.74 4.97 11.45
N VAL A 18 7.32 3.88 10.82
CA VAL A 18 6.27 3.01 11.36
C VAL A 18 6.77 2.14 12.52
N THR A 19 8.02 1.67 12.51
CA THR A 19 8.53 0.76 13.54
C THR A 19 9.18 1.47 14.72
N GLN A 20 9.93 2.55 14.49
CA GLN A 20 10.76 3.19 15.52
C GLN A 20 10.05 4.39 16.17
N THR A 21 9.09 5.03 15.50
CA THR A 21 8.49 6.28 16.01
C THR A 21 7.21 6.07 16.83
N ARG A 22 6.91 7.05 17.69
CA ARG A 22 5.62 7.09 18.42
C ARG A 22 4.42 7.14 17.48
N PHE A 23 4.58 7.81 16.32
CA PHE A 23 3.53 7.92 15.32
C PHE A 23 3.05 6.55 14.84
N GLY A 24 3.98 5.64 14.52
CA GLY A 24 3.65 4.27 14.12
C GLY A 24 2.88 3.50 15.21
N ARG A 25 3.34 3.57 16.48
CA ARG A 25 2.62 2.94 17.61
C ARG A 25 1.20 3.47 17.79
N HIS A 26 1.01 4.78 17.65
CA HIS A 26 -0.33 5.37 17.69
C HIS A 26 -1.19 4.91 16.52
N LEU A 27 -0.62 4.71 15.33
CA LEU A 27 -1.34 4.22 14.16
C LEU A 27 -1.86 2.78 14.36
N TYR A 28 -1.03 1.89 14.91
CA TYR A 28 -1.48 0.53 15.27
C TYR A 28 -2.55 0.54 16.37
N ALA A 29 -2.41 1.39 17.39
CA ALA A 29 -3.40 1.52 18.45
C ALA A 29 -4.76 2.01 17.92
N ILE A 30 -4.76 3.03 17.05
CA ILE A 30 -5.97 3.53 16.38
C ILE A 30 -6.61 2.44 15.51
N GLY A 31 -5.80 1.66 14.80
CA GLY A 31 -6.29 0.58 13.95
C GLY A 31 -6.87 -0.62 14.73
N GLY A 32 -6.47 -0.83 15.99
CA GLY A 32 -7.03 -1.89 16.84
C GLY A 32 -8.38 -1.50 17.44
N ASN A 33 -8.47 -0.33 18.05
CA ASN A 33 -9.74 0.24 18.51
C ASN A 33 -9.63 1.77 18.63
N GLU A 34 -10.37 2.48 17.78
CA GLU A 34 -10.37 3.94 17.74
C GLU A 34 -10.88 4.58 19.03
N GLU A 35 -11.90 4.01 19.67
CA GLU A 35 -12.45 4.54 20.90
C GLU A 35 -11.47 4.38 22.06
N SER A 36 -10.85 3.21 22.19
CA SER A 36 -9.84 2.95 23.21
C SER A 36 -8.62 3.85 23.03
N ALA A 37 -8.19 4.09 21.79
CA ALA A 37 -7.09 5.02 21.49
C ALA A 37 -7.42 6.45 21.92
N ARG A 38 -8.65 6.91 21.65
CA ARG A 38 -9.14 8.24 22.05
C ARG A 38 -9.19 8.39 23.57
N LEU A 39 -9.70 7.39 24.28
CA LEU A 39 -9.76 7.37 25.74
C LEU A 39 -8.37 7.32 26.39
N SER A 40 -7.37 6.76 25.69
CA SER A 40 -5.97 6.71 26.12
C SER A 40 -5.19 8.02 25.85
N GLY A 41 -5.88 9.11 25.47
CA GLY A 41 -5.27 10.41 25.22
C GLY A 41 -4.60 10.56 23.85
N ILE A 42 -4.77 9.60 22.93
CA ILE A 42 -4.23 9.69 21.57
C ILE A 42 -5.14 10.61 20.75
N ARG A 43 -4.55 11.62 20.10
CA ARG A 43 -5.26 12.54 19.22
C ARG A 43 -5.56 11.88 17.86
N VAL A 44 -6.55 10.99 17.84
CA VAL A 44 -6.90 10.17 16.67
C VAL A 44 -7.03 11.00 15.38
N LYS A 45 -7.75 12.13 15.42
CA LYS A 45 -7.98 12.98 14.24
C LYS A 45 -6.67 13.47 13.62
N LEU A 46 -5.74 13.97 14.44
CA LEU A 46 -4.45 14.48 13.98
C LEU A 46 -3.60 13.36 13.37
N ASN A 47 -3.59 12.19 14.01
CA ASN A 47 -2.85 11.03 13.51
C ASN A 47 -3.40 10.51 12.18
N LYS A 48 -4.74 10.49 12.00
CA LYS A 48 -5.36 10.15 10.71
C LYS A 48 -5.02 11.18 9.63
N ILE A 49 -5.13 12.47 9.93
CA ILE A 49 -4.76 13.55 8.98
C ILE A 49 -3.30 13.39 8.55
N ALA A 50 -2.38 13.20 9.50
CA ALA A 50 -0.98 12.98 9.19
C ALA A 50 -0.74 11.72 8.33
N ALA A 51 -1.45 10.62 8.61
CA ALA A 51 -1.34 9.40 7.80
C ALA A 51 -1.79 9.62 6.35
N TYR A 52 -2.93 10.27 6.13
CA TYR A 52 -3.41 10.61 4.79
C TYR A 52 -2.52 11.64 4.09
N ALA A 53 -1.95 12.61 4.82
CA ALA A 53 -1.01 13.58 4.27
C ALA A 53 0.30 12.90 3.80
N ILE A 54 0.84 11.97 4.59
CA ILE A 54 2.03 11.19 4.20
C ILE A 54 1.70 10.33 2.97
N CYS A 55 0.53 9.70 2.94
CA CYS A 55 0.06 8.94 1.77
C CYS A 55 0.02 9.83 0.52
N GLY A 56 -0.64 10.98 0.58
CA GLY A 56 -0.73 11.93 -0.54
C GLY A 56 0.64 12.42 -1.00
N LEU A 57 1.55 12.73 -0.07
CA LEU A 57 2.93 13.12 -0.40
C LEU A 57 3.65 11.98 -1.14
N THR A 58 3.55 10.74 -0.65
CA THR A 58 4.18 9.59 -1.30
C THR A 58 3.59 9.27 -2.68
N CYS A 59 2.27 9.43 -2.84
CA CYS A 59 1.60 9.29 -4.13
C CYS A 59 2.04 10.37 -5.12
N GLY A 60 2.16 11.63 -4.67
CA GLY A 60 2.66 12.72 -5.50
C GLY A 60 4.11 12.47 -5.98
N LEU A 61 4.99 12.03 -5.08
CA LEU A 61 6.36 11.65 -5.44
C LEU A 61 6.39 10.45 -6.40
N ALA A 62 5.52 9.45 -6.20
CA ALA A 62 5.41 8.31 -7.10
C ALA A 62 4.94 8.73 -8.51
N GLY A 63 3.98 9.66 -8.61
CA GLY A 63 3.52 10.23 -9.88
C GLY A 63 4.64 10.95 -10.64
N ILE A 64 5.46 11.75 -9.95
CA ILE A 64 6.64 12.42 -10.55
C ILE A 64 7.65 11.38 -11.05
N CYS A 65 7.85 10.28 -10.29
CA CYS A 65 8.74 9.20 -10.73
C CYS A 65 8.20 8.46 -11.96
N GLN A 66 6.88 8.30 -12.06
CA GLN A 66 6.23 7.63 -13.19
C GLN A 66 6.36 8.47 -14.46
N THR A 67 6.04 9.77 -14.40
CA THR A 67 6.18 10.67 -15.57
C THR A 67 7.63 10.80 -16.03
N ALA A 68 8.58 10.82 -15.09
CA ALA A 68 10.01 10.80 -15.41
C ALA A 68 10.47 9.49 -16.08
N ARG A 69 9.76 8.38 -15.85
CA ARG A 69 10.08 7.06 -16.42
C ARG A 69 9.53 6.90 -17.84
N ASP A 70 8.29 7.32 -18.07
CA ASP A 70 7.61 7.12 -19.35
C ASP A 70 7.92 8.24 -20.36
N HIS A 71 8.59 9.32 -19.92
CA HIS A 71 8.94 10.51 -20.71
C HIS A 71 7.74 11.20 -21.38
N LEU A 72 6.52 10.80 -21.03
CA LEU A 72 5.24 11.24 -21.56
C LEU A 72 4.25 11.37 -20.40
N GLY A 73 3.45 12.44 -20.43
CA GLY A 73 2.38 12.65 -19.47
C GLY A 73 1.10 11.98 -19.97
N ASP A 74 0.95 10.68 -19.69
CA ASP A 74 -0.29 9.97 -19.97
C ASP A 74 -1.29 10.19 -18.82
N PRO A 75 -2.46 10.83 -19.06
CA PRO A 75 -3.47 11.04 -18.03
C PRO A 75 -4.11 9.74 -17.52
N GLU A 76 -4.02 8.63 -18.25
CA GLU A 76 -4.52 7.32 -17.81
C GLU A 76 -3.49 6.54 -16.97
N ALA A 77 -2.23 7.00 -16.91
CA ALA A 77 -1.16 6.39 -16.13
C ALA A 77 -1.40 6.55 -14.62
N GLY A 78 -2.27 5.70 -14.07
CA GLY A 78 -2.60 5.69 -12.64
C GLY A 78 -3.94 5.05 -12.30
N PHE A 79 -4.83 4.84 -13.30
CA PHE A 79 -6.21 4.38 -13.10
C PHE A 79 -6.33 3.05 -12.31
N THR A 80 -5.25 2.27 -12.24
CA THR A 80 -5.23 0.95 -11.57
C THR A 80 -4.28 0.87 -10.37
N PHE A 81 -3.51 1.93 -10.08
CA PHE A 81 -2.47 1.87 -9.05
C PHE A 81 -3.03 1.76 -7.64
N GLU A 82 -4.18 2.36 -7.37
CA GLU A 82 -4.87 2.23 -6.09
C GLU A 82 -5.24 0.78 -5.81
N LEU A 83 -5.85 0.10 -6.80
CA LEU A 83 -6.28 -1.29 -6.67
C LEU A 83 -5.08 -2.23 -6.48
N LYS A 84 -3.99 -1.99 -7.24
CA LYS A 84 -2.72 -2.73 -7.12
C LYS A 84 -2.07 -2.53 -5.76
N ALA A 85 -2.10 -1.30 -5.23
CA ALA A 85 -1.55 -0.99 -3.90
C ALA A 85 -2.32 -1.73 -2.80
N ILE A 86 -3.66 -1.75 -2.87
CA ILE A 86 -4.49 -2.53 -1.94
C ILE A 86 -4.16 -4.02 -2.05
N ALA A 87 -4.13 -4.58 -3.27
CA ALA A 87 -3.82 -5.99 -3.49
C ALA A 87 -2.46 -6.38 -2.88
N ALA A 88 -1.43 -5.57 -3.13
CA ALA A 88 -0.07 -5.81 -2.63
C ALA A 88 -0.01 -5.81 -1.10
N VAL A 89 -0.61 -4.81 -0.45
CA VAL A 89 -0.59 -4.66 1.02
C VAL A 89 -1.37 -5.78 1.71
N VAL A 90 -2.49 -6.21 1.12
CA VAL A 90 -3.35 -7.29 1.63
C VAL A 90 -2.67 -8.66 1.50
N ILE A 91 -2.01 -8.93 0.36
CA ILE A 91 -1.21 -10.16 0.16
C ILE A 91 0.00 -10.17 1.10
N GLY A 92 0.59 -9.00 1.34
CA GLY A 92 1.60 -8.79 2.37
C GLY A 92 1.07 -8.95 3.80
N GLY A 93 -0.17 -9.38 4.02
CA GLY A 93 -0.68 -9.73 5.34
C GLY A 93 -1.04 -8.54 6.23
N THR A 94 -1.15 -7.34 5.67
CA THR A 94 -1.71 -6.20 6.42
C THR A 94 -3.23 -6.30 6.47
N SER A 95 -3.79 -6.12 7.66
CA SER A 95 -5.22 -6.24 7.92
C SER A 95 -5.96 -5.04 7.33
N LEU A 96 -7.00 -5.31 6.54
CA LEU A 96 -7.94 -4.27 6.08
C LEU A 96 -8.77 -3.67 7.22
N MET A 97 -8.98 -4.43 8.29
CA MET A 97 -9.72 -3.94 9.47
C MET A 97 -8.84 -3.15 10.44
N GLY A 98 -7.53 -3.05 10.17
CA GLY A 98 -6.58 -2.30 11.00
C GLY A 98 -5.96 -3.12 12.13
N GLY A 99 -5.04 -2.48 12.86
CA GLY A 99 -4.45 -2.98 14.10
C GLY A 99 -3.35 -4.03 13.93
N ARG A 100 -3.19 -4.62 12.74
CA ARG A 100 -2.16 -5.61 12.43
C ARG A 100 -1.57 -5.40 11.04
N GLY A 101 -0.25 -5.48 10.94
CA GLY A 101 0.48 -5.36 9.67
C GLY A 101 1.97 -5.12 9.89
N GLY A 102 2.72 -5.01 8.80
CA GLY A 102 4.15 -4.72 8.85
C GLY A 102 4.70 -4.34 7.49
N VAL A 103 5.54 -3.30 7.46
CA VAL A 103 6.09 -2.75 6.21
C VAL A 103 6.92 -3.79 5.44
N ALA A 104 7.65 -4.66 6.15
CA ALA A 104 8.45 -5.71 5.53
C ALA A 104 7.58 -6.72 4.76
N LEU A 105 6.46 -7.17 5.34
CA LEU A 105 5.57 -8.10 4.63
C LEU A 105 4.82 -7.39 3.48
N THR A 106 4.45 -6.11 3.63
CA THR A 106 3.88 -5.35 2.51
C THR A 106 4.84 -5.23 1.33
N PHE A 107 6.14 -5.06 1.61
CA PHE A 107 7.15 -5.02 0.56
C PHE A 107 7.21 -6.35 -0.21
N LEU A 108 7.15 -7.47 0.51
CA LEU A 108 7.03 -8.79 -0.09
C LEU A 108 5.76 -8.91 -0.97
N GLY A 109 4.63 -8.41 -0.50
CA GLY A 109 3.38 -8.37 -1.26
C GLY A 109 3.44 -7.53 -2.53
N VAL A 110 4.12 -6.38 -2.49
CA VAL A 110 4.38 -5.53 -3.67
C VAL A 110 5.21 -6.28 -4.70
N LEU A 111 6.25 -7.00 -4.27
CA LEU A 111 7.04 -7.85 -5.17
C LEU A 111 6.18 -8.94 -5.81
N ILE A 112 5.35 -9.64 -5.01
CA ILE A 112 4.47 -10.71 -5.52
C ILE A 112 3.52 -10.16 -6.61
N ILE A 113 2.80 -9.07 -6.33
CA ILE A 113 1.89 -8.46 -7.31
C ILE A 113 2.65 -7.99 -8.55
N GLY A 114 3.80 -7.34 -8.37
CA GLY A 114 4.63 -6.87 -9.49
C GLY A 114 5.11 -8.01 -10.39
N TYR A 115 5.53 -9.14 -9.80
CA TYR A 115 5.91 -10.32 -10.58
C TYR A 115 4.73 -10.98 -11.27
N ILE A 116 3.57 -11.11 -10.61
CA ILE A 116 2.35 -11.64 -11.23
C ILE A 116 1.98 -10.80 -12.46
N GLU A 117 2.01 -9.47 -12.33
CA GLU A 117 1.70 -8.58 -13.45
C GLU A 117 2.71 -8.73 -14.59
N LYS A 118 4.00 -8.84 -14.26
CA LYS A 118 5.05 -9.05 -15.27
C LYS A 118 4.90 -10.38 -16.00
N ILE A 119 4.57 -11.45 -15.27
CA ILE A 119 4.34 -12.79 -15.84
C ILE A 119 3.11 -12.75 -16.76
N LEU A 120 1.99 -12.18 -16.32
CA LEU A 120 0.78 -12.08 -17.14
C LEU A 120 1.00 -11.25 -18.40
N SER A 121 1.78 -10.16 -18.29
CA SER A 121 2.15 -9.32 -19.44
C SER A 121 3.02 -10.09 -20.45
N ILE A 122 3.99 -10.89 -20.00
CA ILE A 122 4.82 -11.73 -20.89
C ILE A 122 3.99 -12.83 -21.56
N ASN A 123 2.98 -13.37 -20.87
CA ASN A 123 2.02 -14.33 -21.44
C ASN A 123 0.99 -13.68 -22.37
N ASN A 124 1.17 -12.41 -22.74
CA ASN A 124 0.33 -11.68 -23.68
C ASN A 124 -1.15 -11.57 -23.23
N VAL A 125 -1.40 -11.60 -21.92
CA VAL A 125 -2.74 -11.38 -21.36
C VAL A 125 -3.08 -9.90 -21.48
N GLN A 126 -4.19 -9.60 -22.17
CA GLN A 126 -4.69 -8.25 -22.36
C GLN A 126 -4.99 -7.56 -21.02
N GLU A 127 -4.88 -6.22 -20.98
CA GLU A 127 -5.12 -5.40 -19.78
C GLU A 127 -6.45 -5.71 -19.04
N PRO A 128 -7.60 -5.92 -19.72
CA PRO A 128 -8.84 -6.27 -19.05
C PRO A 128 -8.75 -7.59 -18.26
N GLY A 129 -8.01 -8.57 -18.79
CA GLY A 129 -7.78 -9.85 -18.11
C GLY A 129 -6.91 -9.71 -16.88
N ARG A 130 -5.88 -8.86 -16.92
CA ARG A 130 -5.02 -8.56 -15.77
C ARG A 130 -5.81 -7.87 -14.64
N LEU A 131 -6.67 -6.93 -14.99
CA LEU A 131 -7.59 -6.25 -14.07
C LEU A 131 -8.54 -7.23 -13.36
N LEU A 132 -9.15 -8.16 -14.11
CA LEU A 132 -10.02 -9.18 -13.55
C LEU A 132 -9.29 -10.08 -12.55
N ILE A 133 -8.07 -10.51 -12.88
CA ILE A 133 -7.25 -11.34 -11.98
C ILE A 133 -6.88 -10.57 -10.71
N GLN A 134 -6.51 -9.30 -10.83
CA GLN A 134 -6.20 -8.45 -9.67
C GLN A 134 -7.42 -8.26 -8.76
N GLY A 135 -8.60 -8.01 -9.33
CA GLY A 135 -9.85 -7.94 -8.58
C GLY A 135 -10.17 -9.26 -7.86
N LEU A 136 -10.00 -10.40 -8.54
CA LEU A 136 -10.20 -11.72 -7.96
C LEU A 136 -9.27 -11.96 -6.76
N ILE A 137 -7.99 -11.60 -6.88
CA ILE A 137 -7.00 -11.72 -5.81
C ILE A 137 -7.44 -10.94 -4.57
N ILE A 138 -7.91 -9.70 -4.74
CA ILE A 138 -8.41 -8.87 -3.63
C ILE A 138 -9.62 -9.53 -2.96
N VAL A 139 -10.62 -9.96 -3.76
CA VAL A 139 -11.84 -10.59 -3.23
C VAL A 139 -11.50 -11.84 -2.41
N ILE A 140 -10.64 -12.72 -2.93
CA ILE A 140 -10.19 -13.92 -2.23
C ILE A 140 -9.48 -13.54 -0.93
N ALA A 141 -8.57 -12.58 -1.00
CA ALA A 141 -7.80 -12.17 0.17
C ALA A 141 -8.69 -11.54 1.26
N VAL A 142 -9.69 -10.73 0.89
CA VAL A 142 -10.69 -10.16 1.81
C VAL A 142 -11.52 -11.27 2.47
N ILE A 143 -11.98 -12.27 1.71
CA ILE A 143 -12.76 -13.39 2.25
C ILE A 143 -11.94 -14.17 3.28
N ILE A 144 -10.67 -14.44 2.97
CA ILE A 144 -9.75 -15.12 3.88
C ILE A 144 -9.49 -14.27 5.14
N GLN A 145 -9.26 -12.96 4.99
CA GLN A 145 -9.05 -12.06 6.12
C GLN A 145 -10.29 -11.96 7.01
N ARG A 146 -11.48 -11.86 6.44
CA ARG A 146 -12.75 -11.81 7.20
C ARG A 146 -12.99 -13.09 8.00
N ARG A 147 -12.54 -14.25 7.51
CA ARG A 147 -12.62 -15.52 8.27
C ARG A 147 -11.61 -15.59 9.42
N ARG A 148 -10.57 -14.75 9.44
CA ARG A 148 -9.55 -14.71 10.49
C ARG A 148 -9.73 -13.56 11.49
N ALA A 149 -10.59 -12.59 11.19
CA ALA A 149 -10.98 -11.49 12.06
C ALA A 149 -12.05 -11.94 13.06
#